data_AF-A0A956NJM2-F1
#
_entry.id   AF-A0A956NJM2-F1
#
_cell.length_a   1.000
_cell.length_b   1.000
_cell.length_c   1.000
_cell.angle_alpha   90.00
_cell.angle_beta   90.00
_cell.angle_gamma   90.00
#
_symmetry.space_group_name_H-M   'P 1'
#
loop_
_entity.id
_entity.type
_entity.pdbx_description
1 polymer ?
#
loop_
_entity_poly.entity_id
_entity_poly.type
_entity_poly.pdbx_seq_one_letter_code
_entity_poly.pdbx_strand_id
1 'polypeptide(L)'
;VEEMAATVHEVSAKSSEAAATAGEATDQARNGGAIVQGTVDGMNEIAAVVRESAATIEELGRRGEQIGAIIEVINDIADQTNLLALNAAIEAARAGEHGRGFAVVADEVRKLADRTTTATDEIAESIQAIQEGTARAVAGMTRGTETVDQGVGHAQQAGTALSSIVSSSDSVTGMIQDIAAAAEEQSAAAEEISRSVES
;
A
#
# COMPACT_ATOMS: atom_id res chain seq x y z
N VAL A 1 -7.68 -19.30 64.51
CA VAL A 1 -6.97 -20.23 63.60
C VAL A 1 -7.91 -20.68 62.49
N GLU A 2 -9.14 -21.13 62.80
CA GLU A 2 -10.17 -21.39 61.78
C GLU A 2 -10.40 -20.20 60.82
N GLU A 3 -10.52 -18.98 61.36
CA GLU A 3 -10.70 -17.77 60.54
C GLU A 3 -9.48 -17.47 59.65
N MET A 4 -8.26 -17.84 60.10
CA MET A 4 -7.02 -17.63 59.33
C MET A 4 -6.81 -18.70 58.26
N ALA A 5 -7.21 -19.94 58.54
CA ALA A 5 -7.24 -21.01 57.55
C ALA A 5 -8.26 -20.71 56.44
N ALA A 6 -9.42 -20.13 56.79
CA ALA A 6 -10.42 -19.70 55.83
C ALA A 6 -9.90 -18.58 54.90
N THR A 7 -9.21 -17.57 55.45
CA THR A 7 -8.66 -16.47 54.64
C THR A 7 -7.50 -16.93 53.75
N VAL A 8 -6.62 -17.82 54.22
CA VAL A 8 -5.57 -18.43 53.37
C VAL A 8 -6.18 -19.19 52.20
N HIS A 9 -7.24 -19.97 52.45
CA HIS A 9 -7.92 -20.71 51.39
C HIS A 9 -8.61 -19.78 50.38
N GLU A 10 -9.17 -18.65 50.83
CA GLU A 10 -9.74 -17.62 49.95
C GLU A 10 -8.67 -16.92 49.11
N VAL A 11 -7.55 -16.52 49.72
CA VAL A 11 -6.40 -15.90 49.03
C VAL A 11 -5.82 -16.84 47.99
N SER A 12 -5.66 -18.12 48.31
CA SER A 12 -5.19 -19.15 47.39
C SER A 12 -6.14 -19.31 46.19
N ALA A 13 -7.45 -19.40 46.44
CA ALA A 13 -8.46 -19.50 45.37
C ALA A 13 -8.44 -18.26 44.46
N LYS A 14 -8.37 -17.05 45.04
CA LYS A 14 -8.30 -15.80 44.28
C LYS A 14 -6.99 -15.65 43.50
N SER A 15 -5.88 -16.10 44.07
CA SER A 15 -4.58 -16.15 43.41
C SER A 15 -4.63 -17.08 42.19
N SER A 16 -5.20 -18.27 42.33
CA SER A 16 -5.35 -19.20 41.21
C SER A 16 -6.22 -18.64 40.08
N GLU A 17 -7.31 -17.96 40.42
CA GLU A 17 -8.20 -17.29 39.44
C GLU A 17 -7.46 -16.15 38.71
N ALA A 18 -6.69 -15.34 39.44
CA ALA A 18 -5.90 -14.25 38.87
C ALA A 18 -4.78 -14.78 37.95
N ALA A 19 -4.12 -15.88 38.31
CA ALA A 19 -3.08 -16.49 37.49
C ALA A 19 -3.66 -17.03 36.18
N ALA A 20 -4.84 -17.68 36.24
CA ALA A 20 -5.54 -18.14 35.04
C ALA A 20 -5.88 -16.97 34.11
N THR A 21 -6.42 -15.88 34.66
CA THR A 21 -6.76 -14.66 33.90
C THR A 21 -5.52 -14.01 33.27
N ALA A 22 -4.41 -13.96 33.99
CA ALA A 22 -3.14 -13.45 33.47
C ALA A 22 -2.61 -14.33 32.32
N GLY A 23 -2.72 -15.65 32.46
CA GLY A 23 -2.40 -16.61 31.40
C GLY A 23 -3.23 -16.41 30.14
N GLU A 24 -4.55 -16.26 30.28
CA GLU A 24 -5.45 -15.96 29.15
C GLU A 24 -5.08 -14.65 28.46
N ALA A 25 -4.74 -13.60 29.23
CA ALA A 25 -4.30 -12.32 28.68
C ALA A 25 -2.98 -12.46 27.89
N THR A 26 -2.03 -13.25 28.39
CA THR A 26 -0.78 -13.56 27.67
C THR A 26 -1.07 -14.27 26.35
N ASP A 27 -1.94 -15.27 26.34
CA ASP A 27 -2.29 -16.01 25.11
C ASP A 27 -3.00 -15.12 24.08
N GLN A 28 -3.93 -14.27 24.54
CA GLN A 28 -4.60 -13.30 23.68
C GLN A 28 -3.61 -12.29 23.09
N ALA A 29 -2.69 -11.77 23.89
CA ALA A 29 -1.69 -10.82 23.43
C ALA A 29 -0.71 -11.44 22.43
N ARG A 30 -0.29 -12.70 22.65
CA ARG A 30 0.55 -13.45 21.70
C ARG A 30 -0.17 -13.69 20.37
N ASN A 31 -1.43 -14.11 20.42
CA ASN A 31 -2.24 -14.27 19.21
C ASN A 31 -2.42 -12.94 18.46
N GLY A 32 -2.74 -11.86 19.19
CA GLY A 32 -2.77 -10.52 18.64
C GLY A 32 -1.46 -10.12 17.96
N GLY A 33 -0.33 -10.47 18.57
CA GLY A 33 1.01 -10.21 18.03
C GLY A 33 1.24 -10.93 16.70
N ALA A 34 0.82 -12.19 16.59
CA ALA A 34 0.90 -12.95 15.35
C ALA A 34 0.03 -12.35 14.23
N ILE A 35 -1.19 -11.89 14.55
CA ILE A 35 -2.07 -11.21 13.59
C ILE A 35 -1.46 -9.89 13.10
N VAL A 36 -0.88 -9.12 14.02
CA VAL A 36 -0.17 -7.89 13.68
C VAL A 36 1.03 -8.16 12.78
N GLN A 37 1.80 -9.22 13.05
CA GLN A 37 2.91 -9.60 12.19
C GLN A 37 2.43 -9.96 10.77
N GLY A 38 1.36 -10.76 10.66
CA GLY A 38 0.76 -11.04 9.35
C GLY A 38 0.25 -9.80 8.63
N THR A 39 -0.22 -8.80 9.38
CA THR A 39 -0.61 -7.49 8.82
C THR A 39 0.59 -6.73 8.26
N VAL A 40 1.74 -6.74 8.95
CA VAL A 40 2.98 -6.14 8.47
C VAL A 40 3.44 -6.81 7.17
N ASP A 41 3.41 -8.15 7.13
CA ASP A 41 3.81 -8.91 5.94
C ASP A 41 2.91 -8.60 4.74
N GLY A 42 1.58 -8.56 4.95
CA GLY A 42 0.62 -8.17 3.92
C GLY A 42 0.80 -6.74 3.43
N MET A 43 1.13 -5.80 4.32
CA MET A 43 1.45 -4.42 3.93
C MET A 43 2.72 -4.34 3.08
N ASN A 44 3.75 -5.12 3.42
CA ASN A 44 4.97 -5.19 2.61
C ASN A 44 4.70 -5.75 1.20
N GLU A 45 3.82 -6.75 1.09
CA GLU A 45 3.38 -7.29 -0.21
C GLU A 45 2.63 -6.23 -1.02
N ILE A 46 1.70 -5.50 -0.39
CA ILE A 46 0.99 -4.38 -1.05
C ILE A 46 1.99 -3.32 -1.54
N ALA A 47 2.98 -2.95 -0.73
CA ALA A 47 4.03 -2.00 -1.15
C ALA A 47 4.79 -2.49 -2.38
N ALA A 48 5.11 -3.79 -2.45
CA ALA A 48 5.78 -4.38 -3.60
C ALA A 48 4.93 -4.28 -4.87
N VAL A 49 3.65 -4.67 -4.78
CA VAL A 49 2.69 -4.60 -5.91
C VAL A 49 2.48 -3.16 -6.39
N VAL A 50 2.39 -2.20 -5.47
CA VAL A 50 2.25 -0.77 -5.82
C VAL A 50 3.50 -0.27 -6.55
N ARG A 51 4.71 -0.64 -6.11
CA ARG A 51 5.96 -0.26 -6.79
C ARG A 51 6.07 -0.87 -8.19
N GLU A 52 5.71 -2.14 -8.35
CA GLU A 52 5.68 -2.81 -9.67
C GLU A 52 4.67 -2.15 -10.62
N SER A 53 3.49 -1.81 -10.09
CA SER A 53 2.46 -1.09 -10.86
C SER A 53 2.96 0.29 -11.29
N ALA A 54 3.67 1.01 -10.42
CA ALA A 54 4.25 2.32 -10.72
C ALA A 54 5.26 2.22 -11.87
N ALA A 55 6.16 1.24 -11.82
CA ALA A 55 7.14 1.00 -12.89
C ALA A 55 6.47 0.68 -14.24
N THR A 56 5.39 -0.11 -14.22
CA THR A 56 4.62 -0.44 -15.43
C THR A 56 3.95 0.78 -16.04
N ILE A 57 3.36 1.65 -15.22
CA ILE A 57 2.73 2.89 -15.68
C ILE A 57 3.78 3.89 -16.17
N GLU A 58 4.95 3.97 -15.52
CA GLU A 58 6.06 4.80 -15.97
C GLU A 58 6.56 4.35 -17.35
N GLU A 59 6.63 3.04 -17.61
CA GLU A 59 6.90 2.54 -18.96
C GLU A 59 5.83 2.94 -19.97
N LEU A 60 4.54 2.90 -19.58
CA LEU A 60 3.47 3.39 -20.44
C LEU A 60 3.63 4.88 -20.78
N GLY A 61 4.05 5.70 -19.81
CA GLY A 61 4.39 7.11 -20.00
C GLY A 61 5.50 7.30 -21.04
N ARG A 62 6.61 6.56 -20.91
CA ARG A 62 7.74 6.57 -21.87
C ARG A 62 7.31 6.14 -23.28
N ARG A 63 6.43 5.12 -23.38
CA ARG A 63 5.88 4.71 -24.68
C ARG A 63 4.99 5.79 -25.28
N GLY A 64 4.23 6.50 -24.46
CA GLY A 64 3.45 7.67 -24.88
C GLY A 64 4.34 8.77 -25.47
N GLU A 65 5.47 9.10 -24.82
CA GLU A 65 6.46 10.06 -25.35
C GLU A 65 7.02 9.62 -26.72
N GLN A 66 7.36 8.34 -26.88
CA GLN A 66 7.84 7.80 -28.16
C GLN A 66 6.79 7.92 -29.26
N ILE A 67 5.52 7.64 -28.96
CA ILE A 67 4.43 7.82 -29.92
C ILE A 67 4.26 9.30 -30.26
N GLY A 68 4.33 10.20 -29.27
CA GLY A 68 4.30 11.65 -29.50
C GLY A 68 5.34 12.11 -30.52
N ALA A 69 6.60 11.68 -30.36
CA ALA A 69 7.67 11.98 -31.31
C ALA A 69 7.40 11.42 -32.73
N ILE A 70 6.76 10.25 -32.85
CA ILE A 70 6.37 9.71 -34.15
C ILE A 70 5.26 10.56 -34.79
N ILE A 71 4.30 11.02 -34.00
CA ILE A 71 3.21 11.87 -34.48
C ILE A 71 3.72 13.22 -34.99
N GLU A 72 4.70 13.82 -34.32
CA GLU A 72 5.39 15.03 -34.82
C GLU A 72 5.99 14.80 -36.22
N VAL A 73 6.69 13.67 -36.43
CA VAL A 73 7.26 13.33 -37.74
C VAL A 73 6.17 13.12 -38.80
N ILE A 74 5.03 12.52 -38.45
CA ILE A 74 3.92 12.33 -39.40
C ILE A 74 3.29 13.67 -39.76
N ASN A 75 3.12 14.58 -38.80
CA ASN A 75 2.66 15.95 -39.05
C ASN A 75 3.61 16.69 -40.00
N ASP A 76 4.93 16.61 -39.77
CA ASP A 76 5.94 17.18 -40.69
C ASP A 76 5.83 16.61 -42.11
N ILE A 77 5.60 15.30 -42.25
CA ILE A 77 5.41 14.64 -43.55
C ILE A 77 4.11 15.11 -44.22
N ALA A 78 3.03 15.25 -43.46
CA ALA A 78 1.75 15.73 -43.98
C ALA A 78 1.88 17.17 -44.48
N ASP A 79 2.53 18.06 -43.73
CA ASP A 79 2.78 19.44 -44.12
C ASP A 79 3.66 19.55 -45.37
N GLN A 80 4.73 18.73 -45.46
CA GLN A 80 5.55 18.65 -46.68
C GLN A 80 4.75 18.13 -47.87
N THR A 81 3.89 17.13 -47.66
CA THR A 81 3.03 16.56 -48.71
C THR A 81 2.00 17.61 -49.18
N ASN A 82 1.44 18.39 -48.27
CA ASN A 82 0.53 19.49 -48.55
C ASN A 82 1.21 20.56 -49.41
N LEU A 83 2.44 20.95 -49.05
CA LEU A 83 3.24 21.93 -49.78
C LEU A 83 3.65 21.41 -51.18
N LEU A 84 4.00 20.13 -51.30
CA LEU A 84 4.29 19.49 -52.59
C LEU A 84 3.05 19.45 -53.49
N ALA A 85 1.88 19.12 -52.93
CA ALA A 85 0.61 19.10 -53.64
C ALA A 85 0.23 20.50 -54.13
N LEU A 86 0.43 21.54 -53.31
CA LEU A 86 0.21 22.93 -53.70
C LEU A 86 1.10 23.33 -54.88
N ASN A 87 2.40 23.02 -54.84
CA ASN A 87 3.31 23.30 -55.94
C ASN A 87 2.90 22.56 -57.23
N ALA A 88 2.47 21.31 -57.11
CA ALA A 88 1.96 20.54 -58.25
C ALA A 88 0.68 21.14 -58.84
N ALA A 89 -0.24 21.64 -58.01
CA ALA A 89 -1.45 22.31 -58.45
C ALA A 89 -1.14 23.62 -59.20
N ILE A 90 -0.15 24.40 -58.73
CA ILE A 90 0.32 25.62 -59.39
C ILE A 90 0.89 25.29 -60.78
N GLU A 91 1.78 24.28 -60.87
CA GLU A 91 2.39 23.92 -62.15
C GLU A 91 1.37 23.31 -63.13
N ALA A 92 0.40 22.55 -62.63
CA ALA A 92 -0.72 22.04 -63.42
C ALA A 92 -1.59 23.17 -64.00
N ALA A 93 -1.87 24.23 -63.21
CA ALA A 93 -2.57 25.40 -63.71
C ALA A 93 -1.76 26.14 -64.81
N ARG A 94 -0.43 26.18 -64.66
CA ARG A 94 0.49 26.79 -65.64
C ARG A 94 0.52 26.04 -66.97
N ALA A 95 0.36 24.71 -66.96
CA ALA A 95 0.27 23.86 -68.15
C ALA A 95 -1.08 23.96 -68.89
N GLY A 96 -2.06 24.70 -68.36
CA GLY A 96 -3.36 24.93 -69.01
C GLY A 96 -4.17 23.65 -69.22
N GLU A 97 -4.70 23.46 -70.43
CA GLU A 97 -5.52 22.28 -70.79
C GLU A 97 -4.78 20.95 -70.57
N HIS A 98 -3.46 20.91 -70.80
CA HIS A 98 -2.64 19.70 -70.62
C HIS A 98 -2.41 19.32 -69.15
N GLY A 99 -2.59 20.27 -68.22
CA GLY A 99 -2.39 20.07 -66.78
C GLY A 99 -3.64 19.63 -66.01
N ARG A 100 -4.82 19.60 -66.65
CA ARG A 100 -6.11 19.32 -65.96
C ARG A 100 -6.11 18.03 -65.14
N GLY A 101 -5.58 16.93 -65.67
CA GLY A 101 -5.50 15.65 -64.95
C GLY A 101 -4.59 15.71 -63.73
N PHE A 102 -3.45 16.41 -63.85
CA PHE A 102 -2.52 16.62 -62.74
C PHE A 102 -3.09 17.53 -61.66
N ALA A 103 -3.88 18.54 -62.03
CA ALA A 103 -4.54 19.44 -61.07
C ALA A 103 -5.51 18.68 -60.15
N VAL A 104 -6.28 17.73 -60.70
CA VAL A 104 -7.22 16.90 -59.91
C VAL A 104 -6.46 16.02 -58.92
N VAL A 105 -5.37 15.39 -59.36
CA VAL A 105 -4.54 14.56 -58.48
C VAL A 105 -3.89 15.40 -57.38
N ALA A 106 -3.36 16.57 -57.71
CA ALA A 106 -2.76 17.48 -56.74
C ALA A 106 -3.76 17.92 -55.66
N ASP A 107 -5.01 18.26 -56.03
CA ASP A 107 -6.04 18.61 -55.06
C ASP A 107 -6.44 17.43 -54.16
N GLU A 108 -6.45 16.19 -54.68
CA GLU A 108 -6.77 15.00 -53.88
C GLU A 108 -5.64 14.66 -52.89
N VAL A 109 -4.37 14.79 -53.32
CA VAL A 109 -3.21 14.64 -52.42
C VAL A 109 -3.24 15.71 -51.32
N ARG A 110 -3.60 16.94 -51.66
CA ARG A 110 -3.74 18.04 -50.70
C ARG A 110 -4.78 17.72 -49.62
N LYS A 111 -5.98 17.27 -50.03
CA LYS A 111 -7.04 16.85 -49.10
C LYS A 111 -6.61 15.67 -48.23
N LEU A 112 -5.84 14.73 -48.79
CA LEU A 112 -5.32 13.60 -48.03
C LEU A 112 -4.34 14.07 -46.96
N ALA A 113 -3.42 15.00 -47.30
CA ALA A 113 -2.50 15.60 -46.35
C ALA A 113 -3.25 16.33 -45.21
N ASP A 114 -4.24 17.18 -45.54
CA ASP A 114 -5.05 17.88 -44.53
C ASP A 114 -5.80 16.90 -43.60
N ARG A 115 -6.33 15.80 -44.15
CA ARG A 115 -6.97 14.73 -43.36
C ARG A 115 -5.97 13.98 -42.49
N THR A 116 -4.75 13.78 -42.96
CA THR A 116 -3.67 13.19 -42.17
C THR A 116 -3.34 14.08 -40.99
N THR A 117 -3.10 15.38 -41.20
CA THR A 117 -2.82 16.36 -40.12
C THR A 117 -3.94 16.38 -39.07
N THR A 118 -5.20 16.39 -39.50
CA THR A 118 -6.34 16.36 -38.56
C THR A 118 -6.32 15.09 -37.70
N ALA A 119 -6.05 13.92 -38.30
CA ALA A 119 -6.02 12.66 -37.57
C ALA A 119 -4.82 12.56 -36.63
N THR A 120 -3.65 13.08 -37.01
CA THR A 120 -2.47 13.12 -36.14
C THR A 120 -2.65 14.07 -34.97
N ASP A 121 -3.34 15.20 -35.14
CA ASP A 121 -3.67 16.11 -34.04
C ASP A 121 -4.61 15.45 -33.02
N GLU A 122 -5.64 14.72 -33.46
CA GLU A 122 -6.52 13.93 -32.57
C GLU A 122 -5.74 12.84 -31.79
N ILE A 123 -4.77 12.20 -32.45
CA ILE A 123 -3.90 11.22 -31.79
C ILE A 123 -2.97 11.93 -30.79
N ALA A 124 -2.42 13.10 -31.13
CA ALA A 124 -1.56 13.88 -30.23
C ALA A 124 -2.30 14.25 -28.94
N GLU A 125 -3.55 14.73 -29.05
CA GLU A 125 -4.40 15.03 -27.89
C GLU A 125 -4.63 13.77 -27.02
N SER A 126 -4.91 12.63 -27.66
CA SER A 126 -5.10 11.35 -26.97
C SER A 126 -3.83 10.90 -26.23
N ILE A 127 -2.66 11.07 -26.84
CA ILE A 127 -1.37 10.74 -26.24
C ILE A 127 -1.05 11.66 -25.07
N GLN A 128 -1.32 12.96 -25.20
CA GLN A 128 -1.17 13.91 -24.10
C GLN A 128 -2.05 13.52 -22.90
N ALA A 129 -3.31 13.17 -23.14
CA ALA A 129 -4.21 12.71 -22.08
C ALA A 129 -3.70 11.43 -21.39
N ILE A 130 -3.10 10.50 -22.15
CA ILE A 130 -2.44 9.31 -21.59
C ILE A 130 -1.23 9.68 -20.75
N GLN A 131 -0.37 10.59 -21.21
CA GLN A 131 0.80 11.06 -20.45
C GLN A 131 0.38 11.73 -19.13
N GLU A 132 -0.61 12.62 -19.17
CA GLU A 132 -1.16 13.24 -17.96
C GLU A 132 -1.82 12.22 -17.02
N GLY A 133 -2.51 11.22 -17.57
CA GLY A 133 -3.11 10.12 -16.82
C GLY A 133 -2.07 9.26 -16.12
N THR A 134 -1.02 8.86 -16.83
CA THR A 134 0.09 8.06 -16.30
C THR A 134 0.87 8.81 -15.22
N ALA A 135 1.19 10.09 -15.43
CA ALA A 135 1.86 10.92 -14.43
C ALA A 135 1.04 11.04 -13.13
N ARG A 136 -0.28 11.26 -13.24
CA ARG A 136 -1.17 11.28 -12.07
C ARG A 136 -1.24 9.93 -11.36
N ALA A 137 -1.27 8.82 -12.11
CA ALA A 137 -1.30 7.49 -11.54
C ALA A 137 0.01 7.17 -10.78
N VAL A 138 1.17 7.51 -11.34
CA VAL A 138 2.47 7.38 -10.65
C VAL A 138 2.49 8.18 -9.35
N ALA A 139 2.06 9.46 -9.39
CA ALA A 139 1.98 10.28 -8.19
C ALA A 139 1.03 9.70 -7.13
N GLY A 140 -0.09 9.11 -7.55
CA GLY A 140 -1.02 8.39 -6.68
C GLY A 140 -0.39 7.15 -6.05
N MET A 141 0.40 6.39 -6.80
CA MET A 141 1.11 5.20 -6.31
C MET A 141 2.24 5.56 -5.34
N THR A 142 2.95 6.66 -5.55
CA THR A 142 3.94 7.18 -4.59
C THR A 142 3.28 7.48 -3.25
N ARG A 143 2.15 8.20 -3.26
CA ARG A 143 1.37 8.46 -2.04
C ARG A 143 0.81 7.18 -1.41
N GLY A 144 0.40 6.22 -2.24
CA GLY A 144 -0.02 4.90 -1.79
C GLY A 144 1.09 4.18 -1.02
N THR A 145 2.32 4.25 -1.53
CA THR A 145 3.50 3.66 -0.89
C THR A 145 3.78 4.30 0.48
N GLU A 146 3.72 5.64 0.57
CA GLU A 146 3.85 6.35 1.85
C GLU A 146 2.77 5.94 2.86
N THR A 147 1.53 5.74 2.40
CA THR A 147 0.41 5.31 3.26
C THR A 147 0.64 3.90 3.79
N VAL A 148 1.17 3.00 2.95
CA VAL A 148 1.51 1.64 3.35
C VAL A 148 2.66 1.65 4.37
N ASP A 149 3.70 2.46 4.16
CA ASP A 149 4.80 2.60 5.12
C ASP A 149 4.33 3.11 6.49
N GLN A 150 3.39 4.06 6.51
CA GLN A 150 2.73 4.51 7.75
C GLN A 150 1.93 3.37 8.40
N GLY A 151 1.20 2.58 7.61
CA GLY A 151 0.46 1.40 8.08
C GLY A 151 1.37 0.36 8.75
N VAL A 152 2.54 0.08 8.15
CA VAL A 152 3.57 -0.77 8.73
C VAL A 152 4.05 -0.22 10.07
N GLY A 153 4.31 1.10 10.15
CA GLY A 153 4.72 1.74 11.39
C GLY A 153 3.69 1.60 12.51
N HIS A 154 2.41 1.83 12.23
CA HIS A 154 1.33 1.64 13.21
C HIS A 154 1.19 0.18 13.66
N ALA A 155 1.31 -0.77 12.72
CA ALA A 155 1.25 -2.19 13.05
C ALA A 155 2.43 -2.60 13.96
N GLN A 156 3.66 -2.13 13.68
CA GLN A 156 4.82 -2.38 14.54
C GLN A 156 4.64 -1.80 15.96
N GLN A 157 4.04 -0.61 16.09
CA GLN A 157 3.70 -0.03 17.39
C GLN A 157 2.68 -0.88 18.14
N ALA A 158 1.64 -1.38 17.47
CA ALA A 158 0.67 -2.31 18.05
C ALA A 158 1.36 -3.61 18.52
N GLY A 159 2.28 -4.16 17.72
CA GLY A 159 3.06 -5.34 18.09
C GLY A 159 3.91 -5.12 19.35
N THR A 160 4.52 -3.94 19.46
CA THR A 160 5.29 -3.55 20.67
C THR A 160 4.40 -3.43 21.91
N ALA A 161 3.19 -2.88 21.75
CA ALA A 161 2.21 -2.79 22.84
C ALA A 161 1.77 -4.19 23.30
N LEU A 162 1.51 -5.11 22.37
CA LEU A 162 1.16 -6.50 22.68
C LEU A 162 2.31 -7.23 23.39
N SER A 163 3.55 -7.02 22.97
CA SER A 163 4.73 -7.55 23.67
C SER A 163 4.83 -7.02 25.11
N SER A 164 4.50 -5.74 25.33
CA SER A 164 4.45 -5.16 26.67
C SER A 164 3.36 -5.77 27.54
N ILE A 165 2.20 -6.11 26.95
CA ILE A 165 1.11 -6.82 27.64
C ILE A 165 1.58 -8.20 28.09
N VAL A 166 2.21 -8.98 27.19
CA VAL A 166 2.78 -10.30 27.54
C VAL A 166 3.74 -10.19 28.73
N SER A 167 4.70 -9.27 28.67
CA SER A 167 5.66 -9.07 29.77
C SER A 167 4.98 -8.65 31.09
N SER A 168 3.92 -7.85 31.02
CA SER A 168 3.18 -7.41 32.21
C SER A 168 2.38 -8.55 32.83
N SER A 169 1.71 -9.36 32.00
CA SER A 169 0.96 -10.54 32.44
C SER A 169 1.87 -11.62 33.05
N ASP A 170 3.05 -11.83 32.47
CA ASP A 170 4.05 -12.75 33.02
C ASP A 170 4.54 -12.26 34.41
N SER A 171 4.75 -10.94 34.57
CA SER A 171 5.09 -10.33 35.87
C SER A 171 3.96 -10.49 36.91
N VAL A 172 2.70 -10.28 36.50
CA VAL A 172 1.53 -10.52 37.35
C VAL A 172 1.46 -11.97 37.80
N THR A 173 1.74 -12.91 36.90
CA THR A 173 1.77 -14.34 37.22
C THR A 173 2.83 -14.65 38.27
N GLY A 174 4.03 -14.06 38.16
CA GLY A 174 5.08 -14.19 39.15
C GLY A 174 4.68 -13.63 40.53
N MET A 175 4.11 -12.41 40.57
CA MET A 175 3.62 -11.81 41.82
C MET A 175 2.54 -12.67 42.50
N ILE A 176 1.68 -13.33 41.72
CA ILE A 176 0.66 -14.23 42.25
C ILE A 176 1.29 -15.49 42.86
N GLN A 177 2.36 -16.02 42.27
CA GLN A 177 3.11 -17.15 42.85
C GLN A 177 3.75 -16.76 44.20
N ASP A 178 4.30 -15.56 44.30
CA ASP A 178 4.87 -15.03 45.55
C ASP A 178 3.78 -14.85 46.63
N ILE A 179 2.59 -14.36 46.25
CA ILE A 179 1.45 -14.24 47.17
C ILE A 179 1.00 -15.61 47.68
N ALA A 180 0.92 -16.61 46.80
CA ALA A 180 0.54 -17.97 47.19
C ALA A 180 1.55 -18.56 48.19
N ALA A 181 2.85 -18.39 47.93
CA ALA A 181 3.90 -18.84 48.84
C ALA A 181 3.84 -18.14 50.21
N ALA A 182 3.64 -16.81 50.23
CA ALA A 182 3.51 -16.05 51.46
C ALA A 182 2.26 -16.44 52.27
N ALA A 183 1.15 -16.78 51.60
CA ALA A 183 -0.06 -17.27 52.24
C ALA A 183 0.14 -18.65 52.90
N GLU A 184 0.89 -19.55 52.27
CA GLU A 184 1.27 -20.84 52.85
C GLU A 184 2.16 -20.66 54.10
N GLU A 185 3.15 -19.76 54.04
CA GLU A 185 3.99 -19.41 55.21
C GLU A 185 3.17 -18.82 56.37
N GLN A 186 2.22 -17.92 56.07
CA GLN A 186 1.32 -17.37 57.08
C GLN A 186 0.47 -18.47 57.74
N SER A 187 -0.04 -19.43 56.95
CA SER A 187 -0.80 -20.56 57.48
C SER A 187 0.05 -21.40 58.45
N ALA A 188 1.29 -21.71 58.05
CA ALA A 188 2.21 -22.49 58.89
C ALA A 188 2.54 -21.76 60.21
N ALA A 189 2.83 -20.46 60.16
CA ALA A 189 3.09 -19.65 61.34
C ALA A 189 1.86 -19.56 62.28
N ALA A 190 0.67 -19.47 61.71
CA ALA A 190 -0.58 -19.44 62.47
C ALA A 190 -0.83 -20.74 63.24
N GLU A 191 -0.57 -21.88 62.61
CA GLU A 191 -0.65 -23.20 63.26
C GLU A 191 0.37 -23.37 64.38
N GLU A 192 1.59 -22.86 64.20
CA GLU A 192 2.62 -22.87 65.24
C GLU A 192 2.20 -22.05 66.45
N ILE A 193 1.69 -20.84 66.24
CA ILE A 193 1.15 -19.99 67.31
C ILE A 193 0.00 -20.69 68.03
N SER A 194 -0.92 -21.32 67.29
CA SER A 194 -2.03 -22.09 67.89
C SER A 194 -1.50 -23.18 68.82
N ARG A 195 -0.53 -23.98 68.35
CA ARG A 195 0.07 -25.06 69.13
C ARG A 195 0.79 -24.55 70.38
N SER A 196 1.46 -23.39 70.30
CA SER A 196 2.11 -22.76 71.44
C SER A 196 1.15 -22.17 72.46
N VAL A 197 -0.06 -21.76 72.07
CA VAL A 197 -1.09 -21.23 73.00
C VAL A 197 -1.89 -22.35 73.65
N GLU A 198 -2.05 -23.49 72.98
CA GLU A 198 -2.70 -24.69 73.53
C GLU A 198 -1.79 -25.55 74.43
N SER A 199 -0.46 -25.31 74.40
CA SER A 199 0.54 -25.95 75.27
C SER A 199 0.76 -25.20 76.58
#